data_AF-A0A517TEP1-F1
#
_entry.id   AF-A0A517TEP1-F1
#
_cell.length_a   1.000
_cell.length_b   1.000
_cell.length_c   1.000
_cell.angle_alpha   90.00
_cell.angle_beta   90.00
_cell.angle_gamma   90.00
#
_symmetry.space_group_name_H-M   'P 1'
#
loop_
_entity.id
_entity.type
_entity.pdbx_description
1 polymer ?
#
loop_
_entity_poly.entity_id
_entity_poly.type
_entity_poly.pdbx_seq_one_letter_code
_entity_poly.pdbx_strand_id
1 'polypeptide(L)' 'MSIDKTLRRKGRLVRSRNVLKREERINFLREQDRFGEEDSPIGLPKVRIIKSVVGKKKKKKVEKDDEKDAKKKK' A
#
# COMPACT_ATOMS: atom_id res chain seq x y z
N MET A 1 -37.07 -4.92 -10.08
CA MET A 1 -36.53 -6.27 -10.34
C MET A 1 -35.95 -6.84 -9.04
N SER A 2 -36.71 -7.69 -8.36
CA SER A 2 -36.29 -8.40 -7.14
C SER A 2 -35.35 -9.55 -7.49
N ILE A 3 -34.28 -9.72 -6.72
CA ILE A 3 -33.39 -10.87 -6.83
C ILE A 3 -33.84 -11.93 -5.84
N ASP A 4 -33.93 -13.19 -6.30
CA ASP A 4 -34.30 -14.33 -5.45
C ASP A 4 -33.26 -14.58 -4.35
N LYS A 5 -33.72 -15.07 -3.19
CA LYS A 5 -32.96 -15.19 -1.94
C LYS A 5 -31.80 -16.19 -2.04
N THR A 6 -31.92 -17.15 -2.95
CA THR A 6 -30.91 -18.17 -3.29
C THR A 6 -29.83 -17.65 -4.23
N LEU A 7 -30.11 -16.55 -4.96
CA LEU A 7 -29.21 -15.99 -5.95
C LEU A 7 -28.09 -15.23 -5.24
N ARG A 8 -26.94 -15.89 -5.04
CA ARG A 8 -25.73 -15.24 -4.49
C ARG A 8 -25.26 -14.17 -5.47
N ARG A 9 -25.48 -12.89 -5.13
CA ARG A 9 -24.95 -11.76 -5.91
C ARG A 9 -23.42 -11.84 -5.97
N LYS A 10 -22.89 -12.01 -7.18
CA LYS A 10 -21.46 -11.86 -7.49
C LYS A 10 -21.06 -10.44 -7.09
N GLY A 11 -20.22 -10.27 -6.08
CA GLY A 11 -19.70 -8.94 -5.70
C GLY A 11 -19.78 -8.51 -4.23
N ARG A 12 -20.59 -9.15 -3.38
CA ARG A 12 -20.82 -8.67 -1.98
C ARG A 12 -19.54 -8.63 -1.10
N LEU A 13 -18.48 -9.32 -1.52
CA LEU A 13 -17.22 -9.49 -0.78
C LEU A 13 -15.97 -9.21 -1.63
N VAL A 14 -16.06 -8.41 -2.69
CA VAL A 14 -14.87 -7.95 -3.45
C VAL A 14 -14.18 -6.86 -2.63
N ARG A 15 -13.68 -7.20 -1.44
CA ARG A 15 -12.86 -6.32 -0.64
C ARG A 15 -11.45 -6.35 -1.20
N SER A 16 -10.75 -5.23 -1.09
CA SER A 16 -9.31 -5.22 -1.27
C SER A 16 -8.69 -6.23 -0.30
N ARG A 17 -7.83 -7.10 -0.82
CA ARG A 17 -6.97 -7.99 -0.03
C ARG A 17 -6.05 -7.17 0.89
N ASN A 18 -5.58 -7.77 1.97
CA ASN A 18 -4.70 -7.09 2.94
C ASN A 18 -3.21 -7.23 2.60
N VAL A 19 -2.81 -8.35 2.00
CA VAL A 19 -1.42 -8.71 1.67
C VAL A 19 -1.30 -8.88 0.16
N LEU A 20 -0.13 -8.61 -0.43
CA LEU A 20 0.18 -8.86 -1.85
C LEU A 20 0.31 -10.37 -2.16
N LYS A 21 0.10 -10.75 -3.43
CA LYS A 21 0.27 -12.14 -3.90
C LYS A 21 1.73 -12.55 -3.79
N ARG A 22 2.03 -13.83 -3.89
CA ARG A 22 3.40 -14.33 -3.79
C ARG A 22 4.31 -13.68 -4.85
N GLU A 23 3.87 -13.69 -6.11
CA GLU A 23 4.55 -13.02 -7.23
C GLU A 23 4.76 -11.52 -6.99
N GLU A 24 3.71 -10.81 -6.57
CA GLU A 24 3.76 -9.37 -6.24
C GLU A 24 4.73 -9.08 -5.07
N ARG A 25 4.81 -9.98 -4.08
CA ARG A 25 5.75 -9.86 -2.96
C ARG A 25 7.19 -10.06 -3.39
N ILE A 26 7.46 -11.02 -4.27
CA ILE A 26 8.81 -11.24 -4.80
C ILE A 26 9.28 -10.00 -5.55
N ASN A 27 8.44 -9.44 -6.42
CA ASN A 27 8.78 -8.23 -7.16
C ASN A 27 9.02 -7.04 -6.21
N PHE A 28 8.13 -6.83 -5.24
CA PHE A 28 8.30 -5.76 -4.25
C PHE A 28 9.57 -5.91 -3.41
N LEU A 29 9.94 -7.14 -3.02
CA LEU A 29 11.15 -7.38 -2.23
C LEU A 29 12.43 -7.27 -3.07
N ARG A 30 12.36 -7.63 -4.36
CA ARG A 30 13.44 -7.38 -5.33
C ARG A 30 13.68 -5.89 -5.52
N GLU A 31 12.63 -5.09 -5.65
CA GLU A 31 12.73 -3.62 -5.73
C GLU A 31 13.35 -2.98 -4.48
N GLN A 32 13.31 -3.68 -3.34
CA GLN A 32 13.89 -3.23 -2.07
C GLN A 32 15.26 -3.84 -1.75
N ASP A 33 15.87 -4.57 -2.70
CA ASP A 33 17.12 -5.31 -2.52
C ASP A 33 17.10 -6.28 -1.33
N ARG A 34 15.90 -6.80 -0.98
CA ARG A 34 15.67 -7.73 0.14
C ARG A 34 15.41 -9.17 -0.31
N PHE A 35 15.45 -9.43 -1.62
CA PHE A 35 15.21 -10.74 -2.21
C PHE A 35 16.07 -10.92 -3.47
N GLY A 36 17.01 -11.85 -3.42
CA GLY A 36 17.90 -12.25 -4.50
C GLY A 36 17.43 -13.49 -5.27
N GLU A 37 18.28 -13.98 -6.17
CA GLU A 37 17.99 -15.17 -7.00
C GLU A 37 18.14 -16.48 -6.23
N GLU A 38 19.04 -16.50 -5.24
CA GLU A 38 19.30 -17.64 -4.35
C GLU A 38 18.28 -17.77 -3.21
N ASP A 39 17.45 -16.75 -3.01
CA ASP A 39 16.48 -16.73 -1.93
C ASP A 39 15.30 -17.66 -2.22
N SER A 40 14.90 -18.43 -1.21
CA SER A 40 13.78 -19.34 -1.35
C SER A 40 12.48 -18.58 -1.63
N PRO A 41 11.70 -18.95 -2.66
CA PRO A 41 10.44 -18.28 -2.96
C PRO A 41 9.37 -18.54 -1.89
N ILE A 42 9.63 -19.41 -0.90
CA ILE A 42 8.70 -19.87 0.14
C ILE A 42 8.99 -19.12 1.45
N GLY A 43 7.99 -18.87 2.29
CA GLY A 43 8.21 -18.20 3.59
C GLY A 43 8.39 -16.67 3.53
N LEU A 44 8.06 -16.03 2.40
CA LEU A 44 8.22 -14.58 2.21
C LEU A 44 7.52 -13.74 3.30
N PRO A 45 8.08 -12.57 3.69
CA PRO A 45 7.46 -11.64 4.63
C PRO A 45 6.11 -11.11 4.11
N LYS A 46 5.20 -10.75 5.03
CA LYS A 46 3.87 -10.22 4.68
C LYS A 46 3.98 -8.76 4.22
N VAL A 47 3.83 -8.50 2.93
CA VAL A 47 3.79 -7.14 2.37
C VAL A 47 2.34 -6.69 2.19
N ARG A 48 1.99 -5.53 2.77
CA ARG A 48 0.66 -4.92 2.66
C ARG A 48 0.44 -4.31 1.27
N ILE A 49 -0.80 -4.29 0.80
CA ILE A 49 -1.18 -3.56 -0.41
C ILE A 49 -1.09 -2.05 -0.19
N ILE A 50 -0.35 -1.36 -1.07
CA ILE A 50 -0.26 0.10 -1.06
C ILE A 50 -1.60 0.65 -1.54
N LYS A 51 -2.32 1.33 -0.63
CA LYS A 51 -3.57 2.02 -0.97
C LYS A 51 -3.23 3.43 -1.45
N SER A 52 -3.38 3.69 -2.75
CA SER A 52 -3.26 5.04 -3.28
C SER A 52 -4.41 5.89 -2.75
N VAL A 53 -4.08 6.98 -2.04
CA VAL A 53 -5.05 8.01 -1.63
C VAL A 53 -5.30 8.93 -2.82
N VAL A 54 -6.19 8.51 -3.72
CA VAL A 54 -6.69 9.37 -4.80
C VAL A 54 -7.64 10.40 -4.18
N GLY A 55 -7.22 11.67 -4.05
CA GLY A 55 -8.14 12.76 -3.68
C GLY A 55 -7.65 13.83 -2.68
N LYS A 56 -6.38 13.89 -2.27
CA LYS A 56 -5.91 15.07 -1.52
C LYS A 56 -5.72 16.25 -2.48
N LYS A 57 -6.71 17.15 -2.56
CA LYS A 57 -6.55 18.48 -3.19
C LYS A 57 -5.38 19.19 -2.50
N LYS A 58 -4.38 19.63 -3.28
CA LYS A 58 -3.29 20.49 -2.78
C LYS A 58 -3.91 21.77 -2.22
N LYS A 59 -3.92 21.94 -0.90
CA LYS A 59 -4.15 23.25 -0.30
C LYS A 59 -2.86 24.07 -0.51
N LYS A 60 -2.89 24.99 -1.48
CA LYS A 60 -1.98 26.14 -1.48
C LYS A 60 -2.48 27.12 -0.41
N LYS A 61 -1.66 27.37 0.61
CA LYS A 61 -1.46 28.66 1.30
C LYS A 61 -0.34 28.43 2.35
N VAL A 62 0.88 28.90 2.08
CA VAL A 62 1.48 30.19 2.47
C VAL A 62 2.37 29.98 3.70
N GLU A 63 3.57 30.55 3.59
CA GLU A 63 4.70 30.63 4.51
C GLU A 63 4.38 31.11 5.93
N LYS A 64 5.41 30.99 6.78
CA LYS A 64 5.66 31.53 8.12
C LYS A 64 5.45 30.52 9.25
N ASP A 65 6.55 30.01 9.81
CA ASP A 65 7.16 30.48 11.09
C ASP A 65 6.69 29.47 12.15
N ASP A 66 7.45 28.82 13.01
CA ASP A 66 8.85 28.75 13.42
C ASP A 66 8.96 27.32 13.99
N GLU A 67 10.09 26.62 14.06
CA GLU A 67 10.86 26.54 15.32
C GLU A 67 11.78 25.30 15.20
N LYS A 68 12.78 25.34 14.29
CA LYS A 68 13.96 24.43 14.36
C LYS A 68 15.28 25.15 14.08
N ASP A 69 15.31 26.45 14.34
CA ASP A 69 16.54 27.21 14.61
C ASP A 69 17.07 26.80 16.00
N ALA A 70 17.75 25.65 16.07
CA ALA A 70 18.55 25.26 17.25
C ALA A 70 19.69 24.26 16.97
N LYS A 71 19.92 23.81 15.72
CA LYS A 71 20.97 22.80 15.45
C LYS A 71 21.95 23.10 14.32
N LYS A 72 21.98 24.32 13.76
CA LYS A 72 22.85 24.58 12.60
C LYS A 72 23.34 26.03 12.43
N LYS A 73 24.09 26.54 13.42
CA LYS A 73 25.12 27.59 13.23
C LYS A 73 26.26 27.28 14.21
N LYS A 74 27.22 26.44 13.85
CA LYS A 74 28.55 26.86 13.37
C LYS A 74 28.60 28.15 12.56
#